data_AF-A0A7S1TU59-F1
#
_entry.id   AF-A0A7S1TU59-F1
#
_cell.length_a   1.000
_cell.length_b   1.000
_cell.length_c   1.000
_cell.angle_alpha   90.00
_cell.angle_beta   90.00
_cell.angle_gamma   90.00
#
_symmetry.space_group_name_H-M   'P 1'
#
loop_
_entity.id
_entity.type
_entity.pdbx_description
1 polymer ?
#
loop_
_entity_poly.entity_id
_entity_poly.type
_entity_poly.pdbx_seq_one_letter_code
_entity_poly.pdbx_strand_id
1 'polypeptide(L)'
;TLTLTLTLTLTLTLTLTLTLKDPEAKYHDKQFKKKKDTLVDALRVAAACKKALHSLAESDDAKAAFLSAMAELAKWVDVKETKHADLLVYKHKLEGSRGDALKVLSQVAGHDDPNACKALSAAQAKKARAALCGELGWAHIERMEKLLAIVAAPANYAPL
;
A
#
# COMPACT_ATOMS: atom_id res chain seq x y z
N THR A 1 -56.11 16.11 7.78
CA THR A 1 -55.89 15.11 6.70
C THR A 1 -54.82 15.57 5.72
N LEU A 2 -54.87 16.81 5.22
CA LEU A 2 -53.89 17.40 4.28
C LEU A 2 -52.42 17.39 4.75
N THR A 3 -52.15 17.65 6.03
CA THR A 3 -50.79 17.67 6.59
C THR A 3 -50.14 16.29 6.60
N LEU A 4 -50.92 15.27 6.94
CA LEU A 4 -50.47 13.88 7.07
C LEU A 4 -50.18 13.25 5.70
N THR A 5 -50.99 13.59 4.69
CA THR A 5 -50.75 13.19 3.29
C THR A 5 -49.52 13.87 2.70
N LEU A 6 -49.26 15.13 3.04
CA LEU A 6 -48.10 15.87 2.55
C LEU A 6 -46.80 15.37 3.19
N THR A 7 -46.79 15.09 4.49
CA THR A 7 -45.63 14.49 5.16
C THR A 7 -45.34 13.10 4.62
N LEU A 8 -46.38 12.28 4.42
CA LEU A 8 -46.20 10.90 3.95
C LEU A 8 -45.68 10.85 2.52
N THR A 9 -46.19 11.71 1.62
CA THR A 9 -45.69 11.82 0.24
C THR A 9 -44.28 12.37 0.17
N LEU A 10 -43.92 13.36 1.00
CA LEU A 10 -42.56 13.90 1.08
C LEU A 10 -41.57 12.86 1.62
N THR A 11 -41.91 12.13 2.69
CA THR A 11 -41.07 11.03 3.19
C THR A 11 -40.96 9.90 2.18
N LEU A 12 -42.03 9.55 1.48
CA LEU A 12 -42.00 8.48 0.48
C LEU A 12 -41.10 8.87 -0.70
N THR A 13 -41.22 10.10 -1.23
CA THR A 13 -40.35 10.60 -2.32
C THR A 13 -38.90 10.78 -1.89
N LEU A 14 -38.63 11.27 -0.67
CA LEU A 14 -37.27 11.37 -0.14
C LEU A 14 -36.65 9.97 0.09
N THR A 15 -37.44 9.02 0.59
CA THR A 15 -36.97 7.64 0.80
C THR A 15 -36.76 6.93 -0.53
N LEU A 16 -37.65 7.10 -1.53
CA LEU A 16 -37.46 6.57 -2.88
C LEU A 16 -36.26 7.20 -3.58
N THR A 17 -36.02 8.50 -3.46
CA THR A 17 -34.83 9.14 -4.08
C THR A 17 -33.52 8.77 -3.38
N LEU A 18 -33.53 8.51 -2.06
CA LEU A 18 -32.37 8.03 -1.31
C LEU A 18 -32.11 6.51 -1.48
N THR A 19 -33.15 5.70 -1.69
CA THR A 19 -33.05 4.24 -1.85
C THR A 19 -32.95 3.77 -3.30
N LEU A 20 -33.54 4.48 -4.26
CA LEU A 20 -33.31 4.34 -5.70
C LEU A 20 -32.05 5.10 -6.13
N LYS A 21 -30.92 4.73 -5.53
CA LYS A 21 -29.64 4.92 -6.24
C LYS A 21 -29.65 3.92 -7.38
N ASP A 22 -30.09 4.41 -8.54
CA ASP A 22 -30.35 3.74 -9.82
C ASP A 22 -29.54 2.42 -9.98
N PRO A 23 -30.17 1.26 -10.24
CA PRO A 23 -29.45 0.00 -10.46
C PRO A 23 -28.38 0.13 -11.57
N GLU A 24 -28.63 0.97 -12.57
CA GLU A 24 -27.65 1.30 -13.61
C GLU A 24 -26.45 2.07 -13.04
N ALA A 25 -26.67 3.04 -12.14
CA ALA A 25 -25.59 3.77 -11.47
C ALA A 25 -24.70 2.85 -10.60
N LYS A 26 -25.29 1.85 -9.93
CA LYS A 26 -24.53 0.82 -9.19
C LYS A 26 -23.72 -0.08 -10.13
N TYR A 27 -24.25 -0.42 -11.30
CA TYR A 27 -23.54 -1.19 -12.33
C TYR A 27 -22.35 -0.40 -12.90
N HIS A 28 -22.57 0.87 -13.26
CA HIS A 28 -21.51 1.75 -13.76
C HIS A 28 -20.43 2.01 -12.71
N ASP A 29 -20.77 2.21 -11.43
CA ASP A 29 -19.81 2.34 -10.34
C ASP A 29 -18.98 1.05 -10.16
N LYS A 30 -19.61 -0.13 -10.27
CA LYS A 30 -18.90 -1.42 -10.20
C LYS A 30 -17.95 -1.61 -11.39
N GLN A 31 -18.36 -1.23 -12.60
CA GLN A 31 -17.49 -1.30 -13.79
C GLN A 31 -16.35 -0.29 -13.71
N PHE A 32 -16.61 0.91 -13.20
CA PHE A 32 -15.60 1.93 -12.98
C PHE A 32 -14.56 1.46 -11.96
N LYS A 33 -14.99 0.90 -10.83
CA LYS A 33 -14.09 0.29 -9.82
C LYS A 33 -13.21 -0.80 -10.41
N LYS A 34 -13.78 -1.74 -11.19
CA LYS A 34 -12.99 -2.77 -11.86
C LYS A 34 -11.93 -2.20 -12.80
N LYS A 35 -12.31 -1.24 -13.66
CA LYS A 35 -11.36 -0.59 -14.58
C LYS A 35 -10.27 0.16 -13.81
N LYS A 36 -10.64 0.84 -12.72
CA LYS A 36 -9.70 1.50 -11.83
C LYS A 36 -8.73 0.50 -11.20
N ASP A 37 -9.22 -0.61 -10.67
CA ASP A 37 -8.36 -1.64 -10.06
C ASP A 37 -7.39 -2.24 -11.08
N THR A 38 -7.86 -2.53 -12.31
CA THR A 38 -6.97 -3.00 -13.38
C THR A 38 -5.92 -1.97 -13.79
N LEU A 39 -6.27 -0.68 -13.80
CA LEU A 39 -5.34 0.40 -14.10
C LEU A 39 -4.28 0.52 -13.00
N VAL A 40 -4.71 0.42 -11.73
CA VAL A 40 -3.81 0.45 -10.58
C VAL A 40 -2.82 -0.72 -10.61
N ASP A 41 -3.29 -1.92 -10.93
CA ASP A 41 -2.42 -3.08 -11.06
C ASP A 41 -1.40 -2.90 -12.20
N ALA A 42 -1.83 -2.41 -13.36
CA ALA A 42 -0.94 -2.12 -14.48
C ALA A 42 0.11 -1.05 -14.14
N LEU A 43 -0.30 0.05 -13.47
CA LEU A 43 0.61 1.10 -13.00
C LEU A 43 1.59 0.58 -11.96
N ARG A 44 1.16 -0.31 -11.06
CA ARG A 44 2.03 -0.95 -10.06
C ARG A 44 3.11 -1.80 -10.72
N VAL A 45 2.73 -2.62 -11.70
CA VAL A 45 3.68 -3.44 -12.48
C VAL A 45 4.64 -2.54 -13.26
N ALA A 46 4.14 -1.49 -13.90
CA ALA A 46 4.99 -0.53 -14.62
C ALA A 46 6.01 0.14 -13.69
N ALA A 47 5.60 0.58 -12.48
CA ALA A 47 6.50 1.14 -11.48
C ALA A 47 7.53 0.12 -10.99
N ALA A 48 7.14 -1.15 -10.79
CA ALA A 48 8.06 -2.23 -10.41
C ALA A 48 9.10 -2.52 -11.50
N CYS A 49 8.69 -2.54 -12.78
CA CYS A 49 9.61 -2.70 -13.91
C CYS A 49 10.61 -1.53 -13.98
N LYS A 50 10.14 -0.30 -13.79
CA LYS A 50 11.01 0.89 -13.78
C LYS A 50 11.96 0.91 -12.58
N LYS A 51 11.52 0.43 -11.41
CA LYS A 51 12.39 0.18 -10.25
C LYS A 51 13.51 -0.82 -10.61
N ALA A 52 13.16 -1.94 -11.24
CA ALA A 52 14.14 -2.94 -11.67
C ALA A 52 15.14 -2.35 -12.69
N LEU A 53 14.65 -1.58 -13.67
CA LEU A 53 15.52 -0.89 -14.64
C LEU A 53 16.48 0.09 -13.95
N HIS A 54 16.02 0.90 -13.01
CA HIS A 54 16.90 1.78 -12.26
C HIS A 54 17.93 1.00 -11.44
N SER A 55 17.55 -0.12 -10.83
CA SER A 55 18.50 -0.95 -10.07
C SER A 55 19.59 -1.60 -10.94
N LEU A 56 19.37 -1.71 -12.26
CA LEU A 56 20.36 -2.24 -13.20
C LEU A 56 21.20 -1.14 -13.86
N ALA A 57 20.58 0.00 -14.19
CA ALA A 57 21.21 1.05 -14.99
C ALA A 57 21.80 2.20 -14.15
N GLU A 58 21.32 2.39 -12.91
CA GLU A 58 21.69 3.52 -12.03
C GLU A 58 21.70 4.90 -12.73
N SER A 59 20.87 5.07 -13.75
CA SER A 59 20.76 6.29 -14.54
C SER A 59 19.72 7.24 -13.94
N ASP A 60 20.03 8.54 -13.95
CA ASP A 60 19.12 9.60 -13.53
C ASP A 60 17.82 9.63 -14.35
N ASP A 61 17.85 9.23 -15.62
CA ASP A 61 16.65 9.12 -16.47
C ASP A 61 15.72 7.99 -15.98
N ALA A 62 16.31 6.86 -15.56
CA ALA A 62 15.55 5.76 -14.99
C ALA A 62 14.93 6.14 -13.63
N LYS A 63 15.63 7.00 -12.86
CA LYS A 63 15.15 7.54 -11.59
C LYS A 63 13.93 8.43 -11.83
N ALA A 64 14.03 9.37 -12.77
CA ALA A 64 12.94 10.25 -13.15
C ALA A 64 11.73 9.47 -13.68
N ALA A 65 11.96 8.45 -14.52
CA ALA A 65 10.91 7.60 -15.05
C ALA A 65 10.14 6.83 -13.95
N PHE A 66 10.85 6.34 -12.93
CA PHE A 66 10.25 5.70 -11.76
C PHE A 66 9.43 6.67 -10.92
N LEU A 67 9.98 7.85 -10.61
CA LEU A 67 9.27 8.88 -9.83
C LEU A 67 8.01 9.36 -10.55
N SER A 68 8.05 9.51 -11.88
CA SER A 68 6.87 9.84 -12.69
C SER A 68 5.80 8.75 -12.60
N ALA A 69 6.18 7.47 -12.68
CA ALA A 69 5.24 6.36 -12.54
C ALA A 69 4.61 6.30 -11.13
N MET A 70 5.38 6.63 -10.09
CA MET A 70 4.89 6.74 -8.72
C MET A 70 3.93 7.92 -8.55
N ALA A 71 4.21 9.06 -9.18
CA ALA A 71 3.33 10.22 -9.17
C ALA A 71 2.01 9.93 -9.90
N GLU A 72 2.03 9.14 -10.97
CA GLU A 72 0.82 8.67 -11.63
C GLU A 72 0.02 7.71 -10.75
N LEU A 73 0.66 6.74 -10.10
CA LEU A 73 -0.01 5.82 -9.18
C LEU A 73 -0.66 6.57 -8.00
N ALA A 74 -0.01 7.62 -7.49
CA ALA A 74 -0.54 8.47 -6.42
C ALA A 74 -1.83 9.23 -6.78
N LYS A 75 -2.13 9.42 -8.06
CA LYS A 75 -3.40 10.04 -8.50
C LYS A 75 -4.60 9.12 -8.33
N TRP A 76 -4.38 7.81 -8.33
CA TRP A 76 -5.44 6.80 -8.36
C TRP A 76 -5.67 6.12 -7.01
N VAL A 77 -4.62 6.01 -6.18
CA VAL A 77 -4.64 5.26 -4.90
C VAL A 77 -3.91 6.02 -3.81
N ASP A 78 -4.33 5.83 -2.57
CA ASP A 78 -3.53 6.23 -1.43
C ASP A 78 -2.28 5.36 -1.37
N VAL A 79 -1.15 5.95 -1.74
CA VAL A 79 0.15 5.25 -1.82
C VAL A 79 0.57 4.71 -0.46
N LYS A 80 0.02 5.25 0.65
CA LYS A 80 0.30 4.79 2.03
C LYS A 80 -0.28 3.41 2.34
N GLU A 81 -1.12 2.86 1.47
CA GLU A 81 -1.57 1.47 1.61
C GLU A 81 -0.39 0.49 1.57
N THR A 82 -0.43 -0.52 2.45
CA THR A 82 0.61 -1.57 2.56
C THR A 82 0.87 -2.32 1.25
N LYS A 83 -0.10 -2.32 0.32
CA LYS A 83 0.01 -2.91 -1.03
C LYS A 83 1.09 -2.26 -1.91
N HIS A 84 1.48 -1.03 -1.60
CA HIS A 84 2.47 -0.25 -2.35
C HIS A 84 3.75 0.01 -1.55
N ALA A 85 3.89 -0.62 -0.37
CA ALA A 85 5.00 -0.38 0.54
C ALA A 85 6.39 -0.63 -0.10
N ASP A 86 6.54 -1.65 -0.94
CA ASP A 86 7.81 -1.93 -1.63
C ASP A 86 8.26 -0.79 -2.57
N LEU A 87 7.30 -0.18 -3.27
CA LEU A 87 7.57 0.94 -4.16
C LEU A 87 7.83 2.23 -3.37
N LEU A 88 7.11 2.45 -2.27
CA LEU A 88 7.36 3.57 -1.36
C LEU A 88 8.73 3.51 -0.70
N VAL A 89 9.13 2.36 -0.19
CA VAL A 89 10.45 2.18 0.44
C VAL A 89 11.54 2.50 -0.57
N TYR A 90 11.40 2.05 -1.83
CA TYR A 90 12.35 2.37 -2.88
C TYR A 90 12.38 3.87 -3.21
N LYS A 91 11.22 4.53 -3.31
CA LYS A 91 11.13 5.98 -3.49
C LYS A 91 11.86 6.74 -2.37
N HIS A 92 11.58 6.40 -1.11
CA HIS A 92 12.22 7.06 0.03
C HIS A 92 13.73 6.81 0.09
N LYS A 93 14.20 5.64 -0.35
CA LYS A 93 15.64 5.40 -0.52
C LYS A 93 16.26 6.33 -1.59
N LEU A 94 15.59 6.54 -2.71
CA LEU A 94 16.05 7.42 -3.80
C LEU A 94 16.05 8.91 -3.42
N GLU A 95 15.13 9.32 -2.55
CA GLU A 95 15.02 10.68 -2.01
C GLU A 95 15.96 10.93 -0.81
N GLY A 96 16.61 9.88 -0.29
CA GLY A 96 17.46 9.97 0.91
C GLY A 96 16.68 10.00 2.24
N SER A 97 15.35 9.98 2.20
CA SER A 97 14.46 9.99 3.37
C SER A 97 14.39 8.62 4.06
N ARG A 98 15.51 8.15 4.61
CA ARG A 98 15.63 6.84 5.27
C ARG A 98 14.69 6.67 6.47
N GLY A 99 14.34 7.75 7.18
CA GLY A 99 13.40 7.73 8.30
C GLY A 99 11.97 7.37 7.87
N ASP A 100 11.50 7.91 6.75
CA ASP A 100 10.19 7.58 6.20
C ASP A 100 10.15 6.15 5.67
N ALA A 101 11.24 5.68 5.06
CA ALA A 101 11.39 4.28 4.66
C ALA A 101 11.27 3.32 5.86
N LEU A 102 11.92 3.64 7.00
CA LEU A 102 11.80 2.87 8.23
C LEU A 102 10.38 2.88 8.78
N LYS A 103 9.68 4.02 8.74
CA LYS A 103 8.30 4.12 9.18
C LYS A 103 7.38 3.21 8.37
N VAL A 104 7.50 3.22 7.04
CA VAL A 104 6.73 2.33 6.16
C VAL A 104 7.05 0.85 6.45
N LEU A 105 8.33 0.50 6.60
CA LEU A 105 8.72 -0.87 6.94
C LEU A 105 8.24 -1.32 8.32
N SER A 106 8.18 -0.41 9.30
CA SER A 106 7.64 -0.71 10.63
C SER A 106 6.14 -1.00 10.60
N GLN A 107 5.39 -0.28 9.77
CA GLN A 107 3.96 -0.50 9.57
C GLN A 107 3.70 -1.87 8.91
N VAL A 108 4.49 -2.23 7.90
CA VAL A 108 4.38 -3.56 7.25
C VAL A 108 4.82 -4.68 8.19
N ALA A 109 5.88 -4.48 8.99
CA ALA A 109 6.39 -5.50 9.90
C ALA A 109 5.47 -5.75 11.12
N GLY A 110 4.60 -4.79 11.47
CA GLY A 110 3.64 -4.90 12.57
C GLY A 110 2.27 -5.43 12.16
N HIS A 111 1.95 -5.46 10.87
CA HIS A 111 0.71 -6.04 10.35
C HIS A 111 0.98 -7.46 9.81
N ASP A 112 0.76 -8.46 10.66
CA ASP A 112 0.63 -9.87 10.25
C ASP A 112 -0.78 -10.11 9.67
N ASP A 113 -1.21 -9.28 8.72
CA ASP A 113 -2.49 -9.50 8.03
C ASP A 113 -2.24 -10.50 6.88
N PRO A 114 -2.77 -11.74 6.95
CA PRO A 114 -2.60 -12.75 5.89
C PRO A 114 -3.21 -12.31 4.54
N ASN A 115 -4.07 -11.29 4.54
CA ASN A 115 -4.65 -10.68 3.33
C ASN A 115 -3.90 -9.42 2.83
N ALA A 116 -2.86 -8.96 3.54
CA ALA A 116 -2.02 -7.87 3.04
C ALA A 116 -1.36 -8.30 1.72
N CYS A 117 -1.80 -7.67 0.63
CA CYS A 117 -1.45 -8.04 -0.73
C CYS A 117 0.07 -8.00 -0.95
N LYS A 118 0.73 -9.17 -0.84
CA LYS A 118 1.82 -9.74 -1.66
C LYS A 118 2.97 -8.86 -2.18
N ALA A 119 3.16 -7.62 -1.73
CA ALA A 119 4.21 -6.74 -2.23
C ALA A 119 5.51 -6.86 -1.42
N LEU A 120 5.41 -7.03 -0.10
CA LEU A 120 6.56 -7.19 0.79
C LEU A 120 6.12 -7.99 2.02
N SER A 121 6.69 -9.18 2.22
CA SER A 121 6.31 -10.02 3.37
C SER A 121 6.82 -9.42 4.68
N ALA A 122 6.16 -9.70 5.82
CA ALA A 122 6.62 -9.21 7.13
C ALA A 122 8.09 -9.59 7.43
N ALA A 123 8.52 -10.77 6.98
CA ALA A 123 9.92 -11.21 7.08
C ALA A 123 10.87 -10.39 6.17
N GLN A 124 10.46 -10.11 4.93
CA GLN A 124 11.22 -9.23 4.03
C GLN A 124 11.29 -7.79 4.59
N ALA A 125 10.23 -7.32 5.23
CA ALA A 125 10.17 -5.99 5.84
C ALA A 125 11.16 -5.89 7.01
N LYS A 126 11.18 -6.90 7.89
CA LYS A 126 12.15 -7.01 9.00
C LYS A 126 13.59 -7.05 8.48
N LYS A 127 13.89 -7.83 7.43
CA LYS A 127 15.24 -7.88 6.82
C LYS A 127 15.64 -6.54 6.19
N ALA A 128 14.74 -5.88 5.47
CA ALA A 128 14.99 -4.57 4.87
C ALA A 128 15.19 -3.48 5.93
N ARG A 129 14.48 -3.57 7.06
CA ARG A 129 14.63 -2.67 8.21
C ARG A 129 16.00 -2.80 8.85
N ALA A 130 16.46 -4.03 9.06
CA ALA A 130 17.79 -4.29 9.61
C ALA A 130 18.89 -3.74 8.68
N ALA A 131 18.75 -3.94 7.36
CA ALA A 131 19.69 -3.40 6.38
C ALA A 131 19.73 -1.86 6.40
N LEU A 132 18.58 -1.20 6.47
CA LEU A 132 18.51 0.27 6.60
C LEU A 132 19.11 0.78 7.90
N CYS A 133 18.94 0.07 9.02
CA CYS A 133 19.60 0.42 10.29
C CYS A 133 21.12 0.32 10.17
N GLY A 134 21.63 -0.68 9.44
CA GLY A 134 23.06 -0.80 9.12
C GLY A 134 23.56 0.35 8.26
N GLU A 135 22.84 0.73 7.20
CA GLU A 135 23.15 1.89 6.34
C GLU A 135 23.19 3.22 7.12
N LEU A 136 22.41 3.34 8.20
CA LEU A 136 22.38 4.51 9.10
C LEU A 136 23.46 4.48 10.18
N GLY A 137 24.26 3.41 10.28
CA GLY A 137 25.28 3.23 11.32
C GLY A 137 24.72 2.75 12.67
N TRP A 138 23.44 2.37 12.74
CA TRP A 138 22.80 1.85 13.96
C TRP A 138 23.07 0.35 14.13
N ALA A 139 24.36 -0.02 14.20
CA ALA A 139 24.80 -1.41 14.27
C ALA A 139 24.27 -2.17 15.50
N HIS A 140 23.93 -1.46 16.58
CA HIS A 140 23.29 -2.05 17.76
C HIS A 140 21.85 -2.50 17.45
N ILE A 141 21.08 -1.68 16.73
CA ILE A 141 19.69 -2.00 16.33
C ILE A 141 19.70 -3.12 15.29
N GLU A 142 20.57 -3.05 14.29
CA GLU A 142 20.71 -4.11 13.28
C GLU A 142 20.97 -5.48 13.93
N ARG A 143 21.90 -5.55 14.90
CA ARG A 143 22.18 -6.78 15.63
C ARG A 143 20.97 -7.28 16.42
N MET A 144 20.28 -6.38 17.12
CA MET A 144 19.06 -6.72 17.86
C MET A 144 17.98 -7.26 16.92
N GLU A 145 17.76 -6.65 15.76
CA GLU A 145 16.74 -7.09 14.79
C GLU A 145 17.06 -8.46 14.18
N LYS A 146 18.34 -8.72 13.90
CA LYS A 146 18.78 -10.04 13.43
C LYS A 146 18.51 -11.12 14.48
N LEU A 147 18.78 -10.85 15.75
CA LEU A 147 18.49 -11.77 16.85
C LEU A 147 16.97 -11.98 17.02
N LEU A 148 16.19 -10.90 16.99
CA LEU A 148 14.73 -10.99 17.08
C LEU A 148 14.11 -11.78 15.92
N ALA A 149 14.67 -11.68 14.71
CA ALA A 149 14.20 -12.47 13.57
C ALA A 149 14.40 -13.99 13.79
N ILE A 150 15.51 -14.39 14.42
CA ILE A 150 15.78 -15.79 14.77
C ILE A 150 14.82 -16.27 15.85
N VAL A 151 14.61 -15.46 16.90
CA VAL A 151 13.73 -15.81 18.02
C VAL A 151 12.26 -15.86 17.61
N ALA A 152 11.82 -14.98 16.69
CA ALA A 152 10.43 -14.92 16.24
C ALA A 152 10.04 -16.06 15.29
N ALA A 153 11.00 -16.76 14.69
CA ALA A 153 10.77 -17.88 13.79
C ALA A 153 11.64 -19.09 14.17
N PRO A 154 11.40 -19.70 15.36
CA PRO A 154 12.18 -20.85 15.81
C PRO A 154 11.85 -22.07 14.94
N ALA A 155 12.87 -22.87 14.62
CA ALA A 155 12.71 -24.07 13.81
C ALA A 155 11.86 -25.15 14.51
N ASN A 156 11.91 -25.18 15.84
CA ASN A 156 11.17 -26.09 16.69
C ASN A 156 10.50 -25.30 17.83
N TYR A 157 9.37 -25.79 18.30
CA TYR A 157 8.75 -25.25 19.51
C TYR A 157 9.65 -25.47 20.73
N ALA A 158 9.57 -24.55 21.69
CA ALA A 158 10.28 -24.71 22.95
C ALA A 158 9.84 -26.04 23.62
N PRO A 159 10.77 -26.84 24.15
CA PRO A 159 10.41 -28.03 24.90
C PRO A 159 9.55 -27.62 26.11
N LEU A 160 8.46 -28.36 26.32
CA LEU A 160 7.53 -28.18 27.43
C LEU A 160 8.16 -28.59 28.77
#